data_AF-A0A357AG26-F1
#
_entry.id   AF-A0A357AG26-F1
#
_cell.length_a   1.000
_cell.length_b   1.000
_cell.length_c   1.000
_cell.angle_alpha   90.00
_cell.angle_beta   90.00
_cell.angle_gamma   90.00
#
_symmetry.space_group_name_H-M   'P 1'
#
loop_
_entity.id
_entity.type
_entity.pdbx_description
1 polymer ?
#
loop_
_entity_poly.entity_id
_entity_poly.type
_entity_poly.pdbx_seq_one_letter_code
_entity_poly.pdbx_strand_id
1 'polypeptide(L)'
;MICASEQSVIVIDEIYDKVKEEFIKRGCYFLRDQEIEKVRKTIIINGALNSKIVGQSAYKIASLAGVTVPEATKILIGEVES
;
A
#
# COMPACT_ATOMS: atom_id res chain seq x y z
N MET A 1 14.42 5.62 4.22
CA MET A 1 13.94 4.84 5.38
C MET A 1 14.05 5.73 6.59
N ILE A 2 12.92 6.09 7.20
CA ILE A 2 12.83 7.01 8.34
C ILE A 2 11.76 6.42 9.26
N CYS A 3 12.08 6.18 10.55
CA CYS A 3 11.15 5.50 11.46
C CYS A 3 9.86 6.29 11.73
N ALA A 4 9.87 7.60 11.51
CA ALA A 4 8.72 8.49 11.70
C ALA A 4 7.77 8.53 10.49
N SER A 5 8.00 7.74 9.43
CA SER A 5 7.09 7.70 8.28
C SER A 5 5.75 7.07 8.65
N GLU A 6 4.68 7.64 8.12
CA GLU A 6 3.31 7.17 8.31
C GLU A 6 3.16 5.70 7.89
N GLN A 7 2.44 4.91 8.68
CA GLN A 7 2.17 3.49 8.41
C GLN A 7 0.68 3.20 8.17
N SER A 8 -0.20 4.09 8.61
CA SER A 8 -1.64 3.99 8.46
C SER A 8 -2.26 5.38 8.38
N VAL A 9 -3.48 5.43 7.86
CA VAL A 9 -4.29 6.65 7.78
C VAL A 9 -5.66 6.31 8.37
N ILE A 10 -6.16 7.17 9.25
CA ILE A 10 -7.51 7.08 9.80
C ILE A 10 -8.29 8.27 9.25
N VAL A 11 -9.47 8.02 8.69
CA VAL A 11 -10.26 9.03 7.98
C VAL A 11 -11.67 9.07 8.57
N ILE A 12 -12.23 10.27 8.70
CA ILE A 12 -13.62 10.47 9.10
C ILE A 12 -14.53 10.12 7.92
N ASP A 13 -15.58 9.34 8.19
CA ASP A 13 -16.52 8.80 7.20
C ASP A 13 -17.07 9.90 6.25
N GLU A 14 -17.50 11.04 6.81
CA GLU A 14 -18.07 12.17 6.06
C GLU A 14 -17.15 12.78 4.98
N ILE A 15 -15.84 12.51 5.03
CA ILE A 15 -14.85 13.02 4.07
C ILE A 15 -14.07 11.92 3.35
N TYR A 16 -14.42 10.65 3.56
CA TYR A 16 -13.67 9.50 3.05
C TYR A 16 -13.43 9.58 1.53
N ASP A 17 -14.49 9.84 0.75
CA ASP A 17 -14.39 9.88 -0.72
C ASP A 17 -13.43 10.98 -1.20
N LYS A 18 -13.50 12.18 -0.59
CA LYS A 18 -12.61 13.30 -0.91
C LYS A 18 -11.15 12.96 -0.62
N VAL A 19 -10.89 12.25 0.48
CA VAL A 19 -9.55 11.82 0.85
C VAL A 19 -9.05 10.75 -0.12
N LYS A 20 -9.88 9.76 -0.47
CA LYS A 20 -9.55 8.72 -1.45
C LYS A 20 -9.20 9.31 -2.81
N GLU A 21 -10.03 10.23 -3.30
CA GLU A 21 -9.80 10.94 -4.57
C GLU A 21 -8.48 11.71 -4.56
N GLU A 22 -8.15 12.41 -3.48
CA GLU A 22 -6.90 13.17 -3.37
C GLU A 22 -5.67 12.24 -3.33
N PHE A 23 -5.75 11.08 -2.67
CA PHE A 23 -4.69 10.06 -2.71
C PHE A 23 -4.47 9.52 -4.13
N ILE A 24 -5.56 9.17 -4.84
CA ILE A 24 -5.50 8.70 -6.23
C ILE A 24 -4.85 9.76 -7.12
N LYS A 25 -5.32 11.01 -7.02
CA LYS A 25 -4.78 12.16 -7.77
C LYS A 25 -3.28 12.37 -7.53
N ARG A 26 -2.78 12.08 -6.33
CA ARG A 26 -1.35 12.20 -5.99
C ARG A 26 -0.50 11.02 -6.46
N GLY A 27 -1.11 10.00 -7.05
CA GLY A 27 -0.43 8.81 -7.61
C GLY A 27 -0.41 7.62 -6.65
N CYS A 28 -1.33 7.56 -5.70
CA CYS A 28 -1.53 6.36 -4.88
C CYS A 28 -2.41 5.35 -5.62
N TYR A 29 -2.15 4.07 -5.40
CA TYR A 29 -2.95 2.98 -5.94
C TYR A 29 -3.69 2.29 -4.80
N PHE A 30 -5.02 2.30 -4.84
CA PHE A 30 -5.87 1.55 -3.93
C PHE A 30 -5.95 0.10 -4.41
N LEU A 31 -5.47 -0.81 -3.56
CA LEU A 31 -5.48 -2.24 -3.82
C LEU A 31 -6.92 -2.77 -3.77
N ARG A 32 -7.25 -3.64 -4.72
CA ARG A 32 -8.50 -4.42 -4.69
C ARG A 32 -8.39 -5.56 -3.69
N ASP A 33 -9.52 -6.12 -3.25
CA ASP A 33 -9.58 -7.19 -2.23
C ASP A 33 -8.59 -8.34 -2.48
N GLN A 34 -8.51 -8.83 -3.73
CA GLN A 34 -7.59 -9.90 -4.11
C GLN A 34 -6.11 -9.49 -4.11
N GLU A 35 -5.83 -8.20 -4.31
CA GLU A 35 -4.48 -7.64 -4.32
C GLU A 35 -3.98 -7.36 -2.90
N ILE A 36 -4.88 -6.95 -2.00
CA ILE A 36 -4.57 -6.71 -0.58
C ILE A 36 -3.93 -7.95 0.03
N GLU A 37 -4.55 -9.11 -0.14
CA GLU A 37 -4.05 -10.35 0.47
C GLU A 37 -2.70 -10.79 -0.12
N LYS A 38 -2.50 -10.58 -1.43
CA LYS A 38 -1.21 -10.83 -2.10
C LYS A 38 -0.10 -9.94 -1.56
N VAL A 39 -0.37 -8.63 -1.43
CA VAL A 39 0.60 -7.66 -0.90
C VAL A 39 0.88 -7.96 0.58
N ARG A 40 -0.15 -8.24 1.39
CA ARG A 40 -0.02 -8.59 2.81
C ARG A 40 0.96 -9.75 3.04
N LYS A 41 0.82 -10.84 2.28
CA LYS A 41 1.73 -12.01 2.36
C LYS A 41 3.18 -11.70 1.97
N THR A 42 3.41 -10.57 1.30
CA THR A 42 4.75 -10.12 0.91
C THR A 42 5.41 -9.26 1.99
N ILE A 43 4.63 -8.70 2.94
CA ILE A 43 5.14 -7.83 4.01
C ILE A 43 5.81 -8.66 5.11
N ILE A 44 5.13 -9.70 5.62
CA ILE A 44 5.63 -10.55 6.69
C ILE A 44 5.89 -11.95 6.16
N ILE A 45 7.13 -12.44 6.32
CA ILE A 45 7.54 -13.79 5.94
C ILE A 45 8.14 -14.44 7.19
N ASN A 46 7.63 -15.63 7.57
CA ASN A 46 8.09 -16.37 8.75
C ASN A 46 8.07 -15.55 10.05
N GLY A 47 7.06 -14.69 10.23
CA GLY A 47 6.90 -13.86 11.43
C GLY A 47 7.79 -12.62 11.50
N ALA A 48 8.62 -12.36 10.48
CA ALA A 48 9.48 -11.18 10.39
C ALA A 48 9.16 -10.33 9.16
N LEU A 49 9.51 -9.04 9.23
CA LEU A 49 9.40 -8.13 8.09
C LEU A 49 10.30 -8.61 6.93
N ASN A 50 9.74 -8.66 5.73
CA ASN A 50 10.47 -9.02 4.53
C ASN A 50 11.45 -7.91 4.14
N SER A 51 12.76 -8.15 4.33
CA SER A 51 13.79 -7.16 3.98
C SER A 51 13.81 -6.78 2.50
N LYS A 52 13.27 -7.61 1.60
CA LYS A 52 13.21 -7.34 0.16
C LYS A 52 12.28 -6.20 -0.22
N ILE A 53 11.36 -5.78 0.65
CA ILE A 53 10.45 -4.65 0.38
C ILE A 53 10.96 -3.32 0.96
N VAL A 54 11.97 -3.35 1.81
CA VAL A 54 12.46 -2.16 2.52
C VAL A 54 13.08 -1.17 1.54
N GLY A 55 12.56 0.06 1.54
CA GLY A 55 13.04 1.15 0.68
C GLY A 55 12.77 0.95 -0.81
N GLN A 56 11.96 -0.04 -1.20
CA GLN A 56 11.61 -0.29 -2.59
C GLN A 56 10.44 0.58 -3.05
N SER A 57 10.32 0.77 -4.36
CA SER A 57 9.16 1.45 -4.95
C SER A 57 7.87 0.64 -4.81
N ALA A 58 6.74 1.32 -4.79
CA ALA A 58 5.42 0.68 -4.80
C ALA A 58 5.26 -0.31 -5.96
N TYR A 59 5.75 0.06 -7.16
CA TYR A 59 5.76 -0.82 -8.33
C TYR A 59 6.53 -2.13 -8.07
N LYS A 60 7.73 -2.04 -7.47
CA LYS A 60 8.55 -3.23 -7.19
C LYS A 60 7.89 -4.13 -6.15
N ILE A 61 7.30 -3.55 -5.11
CA ILE A 61 6.58 -4.28 -4.07
C ILE A 61 5.36 -5.01 -4.66
N ALA A 62 4.56 -4.32 -5.48
CA ALA A 62 3.43 -4.92 -6.17
C ALA A 62 3.85 -6.09 -7.08
N SER A 63 4.93 -5.91 -7.85
CA SER A 63 5.49 -6.97 -8.69
C SER A 63 5.92 -8.20 -7.89
N LEU A 64 6.58 -8.02 -6.73
CA LEU A 64 6.94 -9.12 -5.82
C LEU A 64 5.70 -9.86 -5.28
N ALA A 65 4.59 -9.15 -5.10
CA ALA A 65 3.32 -9.71 -4.69
C ALA A 65 2.49 -10.34 -5.84
N GLY A 66 2.98 -10.28 -7.09
CA GLY A 66 2.20 -10.73 -8.26
C GLY A 66 0.99 -9.84 -8.55
N VAL A 67 1.11 -8.54 -8.28
CA VAL A 67 0.13 -7.49 -8.57
C VAL A 67 0.74 -6.53 -9.61
N THR A 68 -0.05 -6.13 -10.60
CA THR A 68 0.38 -5.15 -11.61
C THR A 68 -0.21 -3.80 -11.29
N VAL A 69 0.65 -2.79 -11.13
CA VAL A 69 0.27 -1.39 -10.93
C VAL A 69 1.05 -0.52 -11.92
N PRO A 70 0.62 0.72 -12.21
CA PRO A 70 1.42 1.65 -13.00
C PRO A 70 2.82 1.86 -12.40
N GLU A 71 3.85 1.99 -13.24
CA GLU A 71 5.24 2.17 -12.77
C GLU A 71 5.41 3.48 -11.97
N ALA A 72 4.63 4.50 -12.29
CA ALA A 72 4.61 5.78 -11.59
C ALA A 72 3.88 5.75 -10.24
N THR A 73 3.34 4.60 -9.81
CA THR A 73 2.65 4.47 -8.51
C THR A 73 3.61 4.86 -7.39
N LYS A 74 3.18 5.79 -6.54
CA LYS A 74 4.00 6.28 -5.42
C LYS A 74 3.80 5.47 -4.14
N ILE A 75 2.55 5.13 -3.84
CA ILE A 75 2.14 4.46 -2.59
C ILE A 75 1.07 3.42 -2.93
N LEU A 76 1.17 2.22 -2.33
CA LEU A 76 0.09 1.23 -2.31
C LEU A 76 -0.75 1.47 -1.06
N ILE A 77 -2.06 1.56 -1.20
CA ILE A 77 -3.00 1.72 -0.08
C ILE A 77 -3.92 0.50 -0.08
N GLY A 78 -3.93 -0.24 1.03
CA GLY A 78 -4.87 -1.33 1.25
C GLY A 78 -5.89 -0.88 2.29
N GLU A 79 -7.17 -0.97 1.94
CA GLU A 79 -8.26 -0.73 2.87
C GLU A 79 -8.44 -1.95 3.77
N VAL A 80 -8.55 -1.74 5.08
CA VAL A 80 -8.57 -2.84 6.05
C VAL A 80 -9.60 -2.58 7.14
N GLU A 81 -10.21 -3.67 7.62
CA GLU A 81 -11.02 -3.69 8.83
C GLU A 81 -10.16 -4.24 9.98
N SER A 82 -10.45 -3.79 11.21
CA SER A 82 -9.75 -4.20 12.44
C SER A 82 -10.22 -5.55 12.95
#